data_AF-A0A378IW92-F1
#
_entry.id   AF-A0A378IW92-F1
#
_cell.length_a   1.000
_cell.length_b   1.000
_cell.length_c   1.000
_cell.angle_alpha   90.00
_cell.angle_beta   90.00
_cell.angle_gamma   90.00
#
_symmetry.space_group_name_H-M   'P 1'
#
loop_
_entity.id
_entity.type
_entity.pdbx_description
1 polymer ?
#
loop_
_entity_poly.entity_id
_entity_poly.type
_entity_poly.pdbx_seq_one_letter_code
_entity_poly.pdbx_strand_id
1 'polypeptide(L)'
;MSNKSDGKTSMALKAMLEGKKLNRKDFDNASLHSWISTIRNQWFIPVESIYTHDRTCDYYMLKEEIKRYNHPELRRQQCVETKAEVFRRRQHALKRLEQVSVISKSKTTITCEDKTVSLEAATSSLTGGKSRE
;
A
#
# COMPACT_ATOMS: atom_id res chain seq x y z
N MET A 1 24.30 13.31 -2.84
CA MET A 1 23.55 12.50 -3.83
C MET A 1 22.51 13.41 -4.46
N SER A 2 22.43 13.48 -5.79
CA SER A 2 21.73 14.54 -6.52
C SER A 2 20.20 14.34 -6.54
N ASN A 3 19.47 15.36 -6.10
CA ASN A 3 18.02 15.46 -5.85
C ASN A 3 17.11 15.38 -7.10
N LYS A 4 17.36 14.46 -8.05
CA LYS A 4 16.52 14.32 -9.25
C LYS A 4 15.08 13.86 -8.93
N SER A 5 14.88 13.13 -7.83
CA SER A 5 13.55 12.70 -7.35
C SER A 5 12.72 13.85 -6.79
N ASP A 6 13.37 14.90 -6.26
CA ASP A 6 12.67 16.02 -5.65
C ASP A 6 11.98 16.90 -6.68
N GLY A 7 12.51 16.99 -7.90
CA GLY A 7 11.93 17.80 -8.97
C GLY A 7 10.51 17.34 -9.35
N LYS A 8 10.33 16.05 -9.66
CA LYS A 8 9.02 15.51 -10.04
C LYS A 8 8.03 15.49 -8.87
N THR A 9 8.51 15.17 -7.67
CA THR A 9 7.69 15.20 -6.45
C THR A 9 7.20 16.63 -6.17
N SER A 10 8.08 17.63 -6.33
CA SER A 10 7.72 19.05 -6.17
C SER A 10 6.76 19.53 -7.26
N MET A 11 6.89 19.05 -8.50
CA MET A 11 5.93 19.35 -9.56
C MET A 11 4.54 18.79 -9.27
N ALA A 12 4.46 17.54 -8.79
CA ALA A 12 3.20 16.93 -8.37
C ALA A 12 2.56 17.72 -7.22
N LEU A 13 3.35 18.10 -6.22
CA LEU A 13 2.87 18.95 -5.13
C LEU A 13 2.36 20.30 -5.64
N LYS A 14 3.12 20.97 -6.51
CA LYS A 14 2.71 22.26 -7.10
C LYS A 14 1.37 22.14 -7.82
N ALA A 15 1.18 21.10 -8.63
CA ALA A 15 -0.09 20.88 -9.32
C ALA A 15 -1.26 20.69 -8.34
N MET A 16 -1.07 19.93 -7.25
CA MET A 16 -2.11 19.78 -6.23
C MET A 16 -2.39 21.07 -5.46
N LEU A 17 -1.37 21.90 -5.20
CA LEU A 17 -1.53 23.22 -4.57
C LEU A 17 -2.26 24.22 -5.49
N GLU A 18 -2.19 24.03 -6.80
CA GLU A 18 -3.02 24.73 -7.79
C GLU A 18 -4.46 24.18 -7.84
N GLY A 19 -4.79 23.18 -7.02
CA GLY A 19 -6.12 22.55 -6.96
C GLY A 19 -6.35 21.47 -8.02
N LYS A 20 -5.31 21.04 -8.74
CA LYS A 20 -5.43 19.96 -9.75
C LYS A 20 -5.55 18.60 -9.07
N LYS A 21 -6.34 17.74 -9.70
CA LYS A 21 -6.37 16.29 -9.41
C LYS A 21 -5.38 15.59 -10.32
N LEU A 22 -4.60 14.66 -9.77
CA LEU A 22 -3.60 13.88 -10.50
C LEU A 22 -4.08 12.43 -10.58
N ASN A 23 -4.44 11.96 -11.77
CA ASN A 23 -4.84 10.58 -11.97
C ASN A 23 -3.60 9.71 -12.19
N ARG A 24 -3.56 8.54 -11.57
CA ARG A 24 -2.44 7.60 -11.67
C ARG A 24 -2.08 7.19 -13.11
N LYS A 25 -3.05 7.08 -14.02
CA LYS A 25 -2.85 6.64 -15.42
C LYS A 25 -2.09 7.66 -16.28
N ASP A 26 -2.20 8.94 -15.95
CA ASP A 26 -1.55 10.03 -16.69
C ASP A 26 -0.05 10.09 -16.40
N PHE A 27 0.38 9.27 -15.43
CA PHE A 27 1.75 9.08 -15.03
C PHE A 27 2.06 7.58 -15.17
N ASP A 28 3.33 7.22 -15.31
CA ASP A 28 3.75 5.82 -15.34
C ASP A 28 3.44 5.13 -14.00
N ASN A 29 2.22 4.63 -13.83
CA ASN A 29 1.45 4.26 -12.63
C ASN A 29 2.20 4.16 -11.28
N ALA A 30 3.34 3.48 -11.23
CA ALA A 30 4.18 3.37 -10.02
C ALA A 30 4.79 4.70 -9.56
N SER A 31 5.09 5.59 -10.50
CA SER A 31 5.79 6.87 -10.26
C SER A 31 4.95 7.84 -9.43
N LEU A 32 3.69 8.09 -9.83
CA LEU A 32 2.83 9.01 -9.09
C LEU A 32 2.59 8.53 -7.66
N HIS A 33 2.28 7.24 -7.48
CA HIS A 33 2.06 6.67 -6.15
C HIS A 33 3.27 6.89 -5.23
N SER A 34 4.48 6.73 -5.76
CA SER A 34 5.73 6.96 -5.02
C SER A 34 5.88 8.42 -4.60
N TRP A 35 5.61 9.37 -5.50
CA TRP A 35 5.67 10.81 -5.19
C TRP A 35 4.65 11.21 -4.13
N ILE A 36 3.40 10.72 -4.26
CA ILE A 36 2.35 10.97 -3.28
C ILE A 36 2.71 10.37 -1.92
N SER A 37 3.31 9.18 -1.91
CA SER A 37 3.83 8.56 -0.68
C SER A 37 4.89 9.43 -0.01
N THR A 38 5.82 10.00 -0.77
CA THR A 38 6.83 10.95 -0.24
C THR A 38 6.17 12.20 0.35
N ILE A 39 5.27 12.85 -0.40
CA ILE A 39 4.56 14.06 0.03
C ILE A 39 3.82 13.82 1.35
N ARG A 40 3.08 12.72 1.45
CA ARG A 40 2.30 12.42 2.66
C ARG A 40 3.14 11.96 3.83
N ASN A 41 4.07 11.03 3.58
CA ASN A 41 4.71 10.27 4.65
C ASN A 41 6.07 10.81 5.09
N GLN A 42 6.68 11.68 4.29
CA GLN A 42 7.98 12.32 4.59
C GLN A 42 7.83 13.84 4.76
N TRP A 43 7.06 14.49 3.88
CA TRP A 43 6.84 15.94 3.96
C TRP A 43 5.65 16.30 4.84
N PHE A 44 4.84 15.31 5.23
CA PHE A 44 3.66 15.48 6.10
C PHE A 44 2.67 16.50 5.54
N ILE A 45 2.47 16.48 4.23
CA ILE A 45 1.46 17.30 3.55
C ILE A 45 0.24 16.42 3.31
N PRO A 46 -0.98 16.89 3.66
CA PRO A 46 -2.20 16.11 3.47
C PRO A 46 -2.48 15.90 1.98
N VAL A 47 -2.77 14.66 1.63
CA VAL A 47 -3.19 14.26 0.28
C VAL A 47 -4.30 13.25 0.41
N GLU A 48 -5.39 13.53 -0.27
CA GLU A 48 -6.54 12.64 -0.40
C GLU A 48 -6.41 11.78 -1.65
N SER A 49 -7.06 10.62 -1.60
CA SER A 49 -7.16 9.72 -2.74
C SER A 49 -8.58 9.22 -2.92
N ILE A 50 -9.07 9.21 -4.16
CA ILE A 50 -10.35 8.61 -4.52
C ILE A 50 -10.14 7.57 -5.62
N TYR A 51 -10.82 6.43 -5.49
CA TYR A 51 -10.78 5.38 -6.49
C TYR A 51 -11.71 5.76 -7.65
N THR A 52 -11.21 5.66 -8.87
CA THR A 52 -11.91 6.06 -10.10
C THR A 52 -12.47 4.85 -10.83
N HIS A 53 -13.44 5.10 -11.74
CA HIS A 53 -14.09 4.03 -12.53
C HIS A 53 -13.12 3.23 -13.40
N ASP A 54 -12.00 3.83 -13.81
CA ASP A 54 -10.92 3.19 -14.57
C ASP A 54 -10.01 2.30 -13.70
N ARG A 55 -10.42 1.99 -12.46
CA ARG A 55 -9.69 1.16 -11.50
C ARG A 55 -8.35 1.75 -11.05
N THR A 56 -8.16 3.05 -11.25
CA THR A 56 -7.00 3.79 -10.76
C THR A 56 -7.36 4.68 -9.58
N CYS A 57 -6.42 5.52 -9.15
CA CYS A 57 -6.65 6.49 -8.08
C CYS A 57 -6.37 7.90 -8.58
N ASP A 58 -7.26 8.82 -8.23
CA ASP A 58 -6.99 10.26 -8.28
C ASP A 58 -6.40 10.70 -6.95
N TYR A 59 -5.34 11.51 -7.01
CA TYR A 59 -4.74 12.16 -5.85
C TYR A 59 -4.97 13.66 -5.90
N TYR A 60 -5.35 14.24 -4.78
CA TYR A 60 -5.67 15.67 -4.70
C TYR A 60 -5.51 16.21 -3.28
N MET A 61 -5.52 17.54 -3.17
CA MET A 61 -5.54 18.23 -1.90
C MET A 61 -6.86 19.00 -1.76
N LEU A 62 -7.45 18.96 -0.56
CA LEU A 62 -8.67 19.73 -0.27
C LEU A 62 -8.38 21.23 -0.35
N LYS A 63 -9.37 22.03 -0.77
CA LYS A 63 -9.20 23.48 -0.94
C LYS A 63 -8.81 24.15 0.39
N GLU A 64 -9.34 23.66 1.49
CA GLU A 64 -9.07 24.10 2.85
C GLU A 64 -7.62 23.83 3.24
N GLU A 65 -7.14 22.62 2.91
CA GLU A 65 -5.75 22.23 3.18
C GLU A 65 -4.75 23.00 2.29
N ILE A 66 -5.11 23.34 1.06
CA ILE A 66 -4.32 24.23 0.19
C ILE A 66 -4.23 25.63 0.82
N LYS A 67 -5.35 26.19 1.31
CA LYS A 67 -5.36 27.49 2.00
C LYS A 67 -4.44 27.46 3.22
N ARG A 68 -4.57 26.42 4.07
CA ARG A 68 -3.70 26.23 5.25
C ARG A 68 -2.23 26.15 4.87
N TYR A 69 -1.89 25.44 3.79
CA TYR A 69 -0.52 25.31 3.31
C TYR A 69 0.10 26.67 2.92
N ASN A 70 -0.69 27.56 2.33
CA ASN A 70 -0.21 28.89 1.91
C ASN A 70 -0.06 29.88 3.08
N HIS A 71 -0.60 29.57 4.26
CA HIS A 71 -0.43 30.38 5.48
C HIS A 71 0.69 29.79 6.37
N PRO A 72 1.76 30.54 6.67
CA PRO A 72 2.94 29.99 7.37
C PRO A 72 2.64 29.29 8.70
N GLU A 73 1.78 29.90 9.53
CA GLU A 73 1.43 29.36 10.86
C GLU A 73 0.54 28.12 10.74
N LEU A 74 -0.50 28.19 9.89
CA LEU A 74 -1.43 27.09 9.67
C LEU A 74 -0.76 25.90 8.98
N ARG A 75 0.22 26.15 8.10
CA ARG A 75 1.02 25.11 7.45
C ARG A 75 1.81 24.32 8.48
N ARG A 76 2.44 24.99 9.45
CA ARG A 76 3.17 24.29 10.51
C ARG A 76 2.24 23.41 11.32
N GLN A 77 1.06 23.93 11.69
CA GLN A 77 0.04 23.16 12.40
C GLN A 77 -0.42 21.94 11.57
N GLN A 78 -0.76 22.13 10.30
CA GLN A 78 -1.16 21.08 9.36
C GLN A 78 -0.10 19.97 9.25
N CYS A 79 1.18 20.32 9.16
CA CYS A 79 2.25 19.34 9.11
C CYS A 79 2.36 18.52 10.41
N VAL A 80 2.17 19.15 11.57
CA VAL A 80 2.16 18.44 12.87
C VAL A 80 0.99 17.47 12.96
N GLU A 81 -0.21 17.91 12.59
CA GLU A 81 -1.43 17.08 12.57
C GLU A 81 -1.27 15.88 11.61
N THR A 82 -0.80 16.14 10.39
CA THR A 82 -0.59 15.10 9.37
C THR A 82 0.48 14.11 9.81
N LYS A 83 1.57 14.60 10.42
CA LYS A 83 2.62 13.76 10.99
C LYS A 83 2.06 12.83 12.06
N ALA A 84 1.29 13.37 13.01
CA ALA A 84 0.67 12.59 14.08
C ALA A 84 -0.27 11.50 13.51
N GLU A 85 -1.07 11.83 12.50
CA GLU A 85 -1.96 10.88 11.83
C GLU A 85 -1.19 9.76 11.11
N VAL A 86 -0.12 10.11 10.38
CA VAL A 86 0.75 9.12 9.70
C VAL A 86 1.36 8.16 10.72
N PHE A 87 1.85 8.67 11.85
CA PHE A 87 2.40 7.81 12.91
C PHE A 87 1.34 6.90 13.52
N ARG A 88 0.15 7.42 13.80
CA ARG A 88 -0.97 6.63 14.33
C ARG A 88 -1.31 5.47 13.39
N ARG A 89 -1.47 5.76 12.09
CA ARG A 89 -1.74 4.72 11.07
C ARG A 89 -0.64 3.66 11.01
N ARG A 90 0.63 4.07 11.07
CA ARG A 90 1.77 3.14 11.11
C ARG A 90 1.73 2.24 12.35
N GLN A 91 1.46 2.79 13.53
CA GLN A 91 1.34 2.01 14.76
C GLN A 91 0.19 0.99 14.68
N HIS A 92 -0.97 1.39 14.15
CA HIS A 92 -2.07 0.44 13.94
C HIS A 92 -1.72 -0.66 12.93
N ALA A 93 -1.02 -0.33 11.84
CA ALA A 93 -0.56 -1.32 10.87
C ALA A 93 0.41 -2.32 11.49
N LEU A 94 1.38 -1.85 12.28
CA LEU A 94 2.32 -2.71 13.00
C LEU A 94 1.62 -3.66 13.97
N LYS A 95 0.65 -3.16 14.76
CA LYS A 95 -0.15 -4.00 15.66
C LYS A 95 -0.93 -5.10 14.92
N ARG A 96 -1.50 -4.78 13.74
CA ARG A 96 -2.20 -5.77 12.91
C ARG A 96 -1.23 -6.82 12.35
N LEU A 97 -0.03 -6.42 11.92
CA LEU A 97 1.00 -7.35 11.45
C LEU A 97 1.47 -8.28 12.58
N GLU A 98 1.64 -7.76 13.79
CA GLU A 98 1.99 -8.56 14.96
C GLU A 98 0.91 -9.61 15.26
N GLN A 99 -0.37 -9.23 15.26
CA GLN A 99 -1.50 -10.16 15.42
C GLN A 99 -1.50 -11.27 14.35
N VAL A 100 -1.30 -10.91 13.08
CA VAL A 100 -1.22 -11.90 11.98
C VAL A 100 -0.02 -12.83 12.16
N SER A 101 1.13 -12.32 12.62
CA SER A 101 2.33 -13.14 12.85
C SER A 101 2.15 -14.14 14.01
N VAL A 102 1.40 -13.76 15.05
CA VAL A 102 1.05 -14.66 16.16
C VAL A 102 0.11 -15.76 15.66
N ILE A 103 -0.88 -15.42 14.83
CA ILE A 103 -1.81 -16.39 14.22
C ILE A 103 -1.06 -17.35 13.27
N SER A 104 -0.11 -16.86 12.48
CA SER A 104 0.68 -17.72 11.60
C SER A 104 1.55 -18.69 12.40
N LYS A 105 2.18 -18.24 13.50
CA LYS A 105 2.99 -19.11 14.37
C LYS A 105 2.16 -20.17 15.10
N SER A 106 0.93 -19.85 15.49
CA SER A 106 0.04 -20.80 16.18
C SER A 106 -0.64 -21.80 15.25
N LYS A 107 -0.77 -21.50 13.94
CA LYS A 107 -1.21 -22.48 12.92
C LYS A 107 -0.13 -23.43 12.43
N THR A 108 1.15 -23.09 12.57
CA THR A 108 2.27 -23.98 12.22
C THR A 108 2.44 -25.14 13.22
N THR A 109 1.82 -25.06 14.41
CA THR A 109 1.84 -26.11 15.43
C THR A 109 0.68 -27.10 15.28
N ILE A 110 0.40 -27.58 14.07
CA ILE A 110 -0.41 -28.79 13.84
C ILE A 110 0.57 -29.91 13.48
N THR A 111 1.00 -30.59 14.55
CA THR A 111 1.48 -31.99 14.71
C THR A 111 1.90 -32.79 13.47
N CYS A 112 3.20 -33.13 13.40
CA CYS A 112 3.75 -34.29 12.67
C CYS A 112 3.91 -35.51 13.60
N GLU A 113 3.03 -35.70 14.58
CA GLU A 113 3.00 -36.90 15.42
C GLU A 113 1.60 -37.50 15.36
N ASP A 114 1.39 -38.30 14.32
CA ASP A 114 0.54 -39.50 14.30
C ASP A 114 0.26 -39.87 12.85
N LYS A 115 1.06 -40.80 12.34
CA LYS A 115 0.67 -41.82 11.36
C LYS A 115 1.85 -42.77 11.18
N THR A 116 1.88 -43.78 12.05
CA THR A 116 2.43 -45.09 11.70
C THR A 116 1.74 -45.58 10.43
N VAL A 117 2.35 -45.31 9.28
CA VAL A 117 1.95 -45.92 8.00
C VAL A 117 2.50 -47.34 8.01
N SER A 118 1.63 -48.29 8.37
CA SER A 118 1.86 -49.71 8.16
C SER A 118 2.04 -49.95 6.66
N LEU A 119 3.20 -50.48 6.32
CA LEU A 119 3.66 -50.77 4.97
C LEU A 119 3.23 -52.19 4.63
N GLU A 120 2.03 -52.34 4.08
CA GLU A 120 1.59 -53.62 3.49
C GLU A 120 1.21 -53.36 2.04
N ALA A 121 1.96 -54.04 1.18
CA ALA A 121 1.90 -53.97 -0.26
C ALA A 121 0.61 -54.61 -0.80
N ALA A 122 -0.03 -53.94 -1.76
CA ALA A 122 -0.91 -54.62 -2.71
C ALA A 122 -0.74 -53.97 -4.09
N THR A 123 0.17 -54.56 -4.85
CA THR A 123 0.26 -54.42 -6.29
C THR A 123 -1.06 -54.88 -6.92
N SER A 124 -1.67 -54.06 -7.77
CA SER A 124 -2.59 -54.57 -8.78
C SER A 124 -2.60 -53.69 -10.03
N SER A 125 -2.32 -54.38 -11.12
CA SER A 125 -2.10 -53.95 -12.49
C SER A 125 -3.24 -53.12 -13.07
N LEU A 126 -2.89 -52.00 -13.71
CA LEU A 126 -3.77 -51.29 -14.63
C LEU A 126 -3.27 -51.50 -16.06
N THR A 127 -3.68 -52.63 -16.62
CA THR A 127 -3.63 -52.95 -18.05
C THR A 127 -4.73 -52.20 -18.80
N GLY A 128 -4.32 -51.42 -19.81
CA GLY A 128 -4.94 -51.41 -21.14
C GLY A 128 -6.24 -50.62 -21.37
N GLY A 129 -6.22 -49.73 -22.36
CA GLY A 129 -7.46 -49.26 -23.00
C GLY A 129 -7.36 -47.95 -23.77
N LYS A 130 -6.64 -47.94 -24.90
CA LYS A 130 -6.84 -46.95 -25.97
C LYS A 130 -8.12 -47.32 -26.75
N SER A 131 -9.00 -46.34 -27.02
CA SER A 131 -9.77 -46.11 -28.27
C SER A 131 -10.67 -44.89 -28.04
N ARG A 132 -10.40 -43.74 -28.70
CA ARG A 132 -10.89 -43.28 -30.02
C ARG A 132 -12.39 -43.01 -30.08
N GLU A 133 -12.75 -41.79 -30.48
CA GLU A 133 -13.10 -41.52 -31.88
C GLU A 133 -12.16 -40.46 -32.44
#